data_AF-A0A845YC17-F1
#
_entry.id   AF-A0A845YC17-F1
#
_cell.length_a   1.000
_cell.length_b   1.000
_cell.length_c   1.000
_cell.angle_alpha   90.00
_cell.angle_beta   90.00
_cell.angle_gamma   90.00
#
_symmetry.space_group_name_H-M   'P 1'
#
loop_
_entity.id
_entity.type
_entity.pdbx_description
1 polymer ?
#
loop_
_entity_poly.entity_id
_entity_poly.type
_entity_poly.pdbx_seq_one_letter_code
_entity_poly.pdbx_strand_id
1 'polypeptide(L)' 'MQAKVSLIPGAIPELFAQTSSSGCITRADQYGLMAAMLDESLTEDERAAIDRLLRACYRGRMKVVDELSTIS' A
#
# COMPACT_ATOMS: atom_id res chain seq x y z
N MET A 1 0.80 -28.84 -5.99
CA MET A 1 1.50 -27.54 -6.00
C MET A 1 0.48 -26.48 -5.63
N GLN A 2 0.49 -25.99 -4.39
CA GLN A 2 -0.48 -24.99 -3.94
C GLN A 2 0.01 -23.62 -4.44
N ALA A 3 -0.75 -22.99 -5.33
CA ALA A 3 -0.39 -21.66 -5.83
C ALA A 3 -0.44 -20.69 -4.64
N LYS A 4 0.72 -20.12 -4.28
CA LYS A 4 0.80 -19.06 -3.28
C LYS A 4 0.16 -17.83 -3.94
N VAL A 5 -1.09 -17.56 -3.58
CA VAL A 5 -1.83 -16.40 -4.11
C VAL A 5 -1.17 -15.16 -3.52
N SER A 6 -0.51 -14.38 -4.37
CA SER A 6 -0.11 -13.03 -4.03
C SER A 6 -1.29 -12.13 -4.34
N LEU A 7 -1.84 -11.50 -3.30
CA LEU A 7 -3.05 -10.68 -3.41
C LEU A 7 -2.80 -9.44 -4.27
N ILE A 8 -1.55 -8.91 -4.26
CA ILE A 8 -1.17 -7.71 -5.01
C ILE A 8 0.30 -7.78 -5.44
N PRO A 9 0.61 -8.56 -6.50
CA PRO A 9 2.00 -8.78 -6.93
C PRO A 9 2.64 -7.48 -7.40
N GLY A 10 3.77 -7.09 -6.78
CA GLY A 10 4.55 -5.92 -7.19
C GLY A 10 3.88 -4.55 -6.95
N ALA A 11 2.71 -4.51 -6.33
CA ALA A 11 1.96 -3.28 -6.12
C ALA A 11 2.46 -2.44 -4.92
N ILE A 12 3.09 -3.08 -3.92
CA ILE A 12 3.56 -2.38 -2.72
C ILE A 12 4.67 -1.37 -3.03
N PRO A 13 5.74 -1.70 -3.80
CA PRO A 13 6.76 -0.73 -4.17
C PRO A 13 6.20 0.45 -4.98
N GLU A 14 5.27 0.20 -5.90
CA GLU A 14 4.63 1.24 -6.73
C GLU A 14 3.77 2.18 -5.88
N LEU A 15 2.90 1.62 -5.04
CA LEU A 15 2.08 2.36 -4.09
C LEU A 15 2.97 3.19 -3.15
N PHE A 16 4.06 2.62 -2.64
CA PHE A 16 5.00 3.36 -1.79
C PHE A 16 5.60 4.57 -2.53
N ALA A 17 6.04 4.40 -3.77
CA ALA A 17 6.59 5.50 -4.57
C ALA A 17 5.55 6.60 -4.87
N GLN A 18 4.34 6.21 -5.26
CA GLN A 18 3.26 7.14 -5.58
C GLN A 18 2.78 7.93 -4.35
N THR A 19 2.55 7.24 -3.23
CA THR A 19 2.08 7.88 -1.99
C THR A 19 3.16 8.74 -1.34
N SER A 20 4.44 8.33 -1.43
CA SER A 20 5.57 9.15 -0.97
C SER A 20 5.77 10.42 -1.77
N SER A 21 5.51 10.39 -3.09
CA SER A 21 5.65 11.55 -3.96
C SER A 21 4.46 12.50 -3.88
N SER A 22 3.24 11.97 -3.79
CA SER A 22 2.01 12.77 -3.68
C SER A 22 1.70 13.28 -2.27
N GLY A 23 2.23 12.62 -1.23
CA GLY A 23 1.86 12.87 0.17
C GLY A 23 0.40 12.48 0.48
N CYS A 24 -0.24 11.73 -0.42
CA CYS A 24 -1.64 11.34 -0.31
C CYS A 24 -1.76 9.82 -0.34
N ILE A 25 -2.76 9.29 0.36
CA ILE A 25 -3.21 7.90 0.28
C ILE A 25 -4.68 7.92 -0.12
N THR A 26 -5.02 7.23 -1.21
CA THR A 26 -6.42 7.07 -1.61
C THR A 26 -7.12 6.02 -0.76
N ARG A 27 -8.45 5.98 -0.77
CA ARG A 27 -9.20 4.86 -0.18
C ARG A 27 -8.89 3.53 -0.83
N ALA A 28 -8.64 3.52 -2.14
CA ALA A 28 -8.24 2.32 -2.86
C ALA A 28 -6.89 1.80 -2.34
N ASP A 29 -5.91 2.68 -2.15
CA ASP A 29 -4.60 2.34 -1.58
C ASP A 29 -4.74 1.77 -0.16
N GLN A 30 -5.59 2.39 0.67
CA GLN A 30 -5.85 1.92 2.03
C GLN A 30 -6.39 0.48 2.03
N TYR A 31 -7.39 0.19 1.19
CA TYR A 31 -7.95 -1.17 1.11
C TYR A 31 -6.96 -2.16 0.47
N GLY A 32 -6.16 -1.72 -0.50
CA GLY A 32 -5.04 -2.49 -1.04
C GLY A 32 -4.06 -2.86 0.06
N LEU A 33 -3.58 -1.90 0.85
CA LEU A 33 -2.68 -2.15 1.97
C LEU A 33 -3.29 -3.11 3.00
N MET A 34 -4.58 -2.96 3.34
CA MET A 34 -5.27 -3.88 4.25
C MET A 34 -5.31 -5.31 3.70
N ALA A 35 -5.54 -5.47 2.39
CA ALA A 35 -5.53 -6.78 1.74
C ALA A 35 -4.10 -7.38 1.74
N ALA A 36 -3.09 -6.58 1.39
CA ALA A 36 -1.70 -7.01 1.39
C ALA A 36 -1.22 -7.46 2.77
N MET A 37 -1.65 -6.80 3.86
CA MET A 37 -1.28 -7.18 5.23
C MET A 37 -1.77 -8.59 5.63
N LEU A 38 -2.80 -9.11 4.96
CA LEU A 38 -3.31 -10.47 5.17
C LEU A 38 -2.58 -11.51 4.30
N ASP A 39 -1.65 -11.09 3.46
CA ASP A 39 -0.88 -11.95 2.56
C ASP A 39 0.40 -12.48 3.24
N GLU A 40 0.51 -13.80 3.34
CA GLU A 40 1.72 -14.49 3.85
C GLU A 40 2.88 -14.49 2.83
N SER A 41 2.68 -13.92 1.64
CA SER A 41 3.71 -13.80 0.60
C SER A 41 4.53 -12.52 0.66
N LEU A 42 4.18 -11.56 1.54
CA LEU A 42 4.95 -10.31 1.70
C LEU A 42 6.41 -10.58 2.09
N THR A 43 7.32 -9.98 1.32
CA THR A 43 8.74 -9.89 1.63
C THR A 43 9.00 -8.92 2.79
N GLU A 44 10.17 -9.02 3.42
CA GLU A 44 10.56 -8.09 4.51
C GLU A 44 10.60 -6.64 4.04
N ASP A 45 11.05 -6.38 2.81
CA ASP A 45 11.09 -5.03 2.24
C ASP A 45 9.70 -4.46 2.03
N GLU A 46 8.74 -5.27 1.57
CA GLU A 46 7.35 -4.87 1.42
C GLU A 46 6.69 -4.60 2.78
N ARG A 47 6.94 -5.45 3.79
CA ARG A 47 6.48 -5.20 5.17
C ARG A 47 7.03 -3.89 5.71
N ALA A 48 8.33 -3.65 5.54
CA ALA A 48 8.97 -2.41 5.97
C ALA A 48 8.41 -1.18 5.23
N ALA A 49 8.06 -1.30 3.96
CA ALA A 49 7.41 -0.24 3.20
C ALA A 49 6.01 0.07 3.76
N ILE A 50 5.20 -0.95 4.04
CA ILE A 50 3.87 -0.80 4.66
C ILE A 50 3.98 -0.12 6.02
N ASP A 51 4.89 -0.56 6.89
CA ASP A 51 5.10 0.03 8.22
C ASP A 51 5.46 1.52 8.15
N ARG A 52 6.29 1.91 7.17
CA ARG A 52 6.66 3.30 6.94
C ARG A 52 5.46 4.15 6.52
N LEU A 53 4.60 3.63 5.64
CA LEU A 53 3.37 4.32 5.23
C LEU A 53 2.40 4.48 6.40
N LEU A 54 2.15 3.41 7.16
CA LEU A 54 1.31 3.45 8.35
C LEU A 54 1.82 4.47 9.37
N ARG A 55 3.14 4.49 9.59
CA ARG A 55 3.76 5.47 10.49
C ARG A 55 3.66 6.90 9.96
N ALA A 56 3.77 7.12 8.66
CA ALA A 56 3.60 8.43 8.05
C ALA A 56 2.14 8.93 8.19
N CYS A 57 1.15 8.07 7.95
CA CYS A 57 -0.27 8.34 8.21
C CYS A 57 -0.51 8.69 9.68
N TYR A 58 -0.05 7.85 10.62
CA TYR A 58 -0.20 8.09 12.05
C TYR A 58 0.41 9.42 12.51
N ARG A 59 1.50 9.85 11.88
CA ARG A 59 2.16 11.13 12.17
C ARG A 59 1.51 12.33 11.47
N GLY A 60 0.42 12.14 10.72
CA GLY A 60 -0.23 13.19 9.94
C GLY A 60 0.61 13.70 8.76
N ARG A 61 1.60 12.93 8.31
CA ARG A 61 2.46 13.27 7.16
C ARG A 61 1.87 12.83 5.82
N MET A 62 0.77 12.08 5.85
CA MET A 62 0.02 11.62 4.69
C MET A 62 -1.43 12.07 4.83
N LYS A 63 -2.00 12.58 3.73
CA LYS A 63 -3.41 12.95 3.67
C LYS A 63 -4.21 11.79 3.08
N VAL A 64 -5.23 11.30 3.80
CA VAL A 64 -6.18 10.34 3.23
C VAL A 64 -7.18 11.11 2.37
N VAL A 65 -7.33 10.71 1.11
CA VAL A 65 -8.23 11.34 0.14
C VAL A 65 -9.25 10.33 -0.39
N ASP A 66 -10.47 10.80 -0.65
CA ASP A 66 -11.55 10.00 -1.26
C ASP A 66 -11.49 10.02 -2.80
N GLU A 67 -10.32 10.31 -3.36
CA GLU A 67 -10.08 10.16 -4.79
C GLU A 67 -10.13 8.67 -5.14
N LEU A 68 -11.02 8.31 -6.05
CA LEU A 68 -10.92 7.02 -6.73
C LEU A 68 -9.70 7.10 -7.64
N SER A 69 -8.86 6.06 -7.66
CA SER A 69 -7.87 5.90 -8.73
C SER A 69 -8.60 5.80 -10.07
N THR A 70 -8.88 6.94 -10.68
CA THR A 70 -9.46 7.01 -12.01
C THR A 70 -8.35 6.71 -12.99
N ILE A 71 -8.45 5.56 -13.65
CA ILE A 71 -7.68 5.27 -14.85
C ILE A 71 -8.07 6.34 -15.87
N SER A 72 -7.11 7.20 -16.23
CA SER A 72 -7.25 8.14 -17.35
C SER A 72 -6.71 7.50 -18.61
#